data_AF-S0J287-F1
#
_entry.id   AF-S0J287-F1
#
_cell.length_a   1.000
_cell.length_b   1.000
_cell.length_c   1.000
_cell.angle_alpha   90.00
_cell.angle_beta   90.00
_cell.angle_gamma   90.00
#
_symmetry.space_group_name_H-M   'P 1'
#
loop_
_entity.id
_entity.type
_entity.pdbx_description
1 polymer ?
#
loop_
_entity_poly.entity_id
_entity_poly.type
_entity_poly.pdbx_seq_one_letter_code
_entity_poly.pdbx_strand_id
1 'polypeptide(L)'
;MEKHIEVIGIDHGWSNMKTATQIFTTGVKEITTEPAFYDDVVELDGKYYKVGGKRLEVRDTKVENDNFYLLTLAAVAKELNRRGMRNADVLLSVGLPLTRFGAEKQDFIDYLSKKKEVAFRFEKEKYTARIARVSVFPQCYAAVAEQLRTLPGRVVVVDIGSWTIDIMPIENGKPNEAECITSQQGLIRCMRIINEECNRQIGQELEENVIQQVMATGEAALPDKYMNIVKDCLRDFAQKVYNTLKEHGYNLDVIPIVFVGGGAAVMRLFGSHDSGNIRYIEDIKANAKGYEQLGRVFLAKHRDQIG
;
A
#
# COMPACT_ATOMS: atom_id res chain seq x y z
N MET A 1 -32.32 -15.70 -7.49
CA MET A 1 -30.96 -15.93 -6.95
C MET A 1 -30.40 -14.57 -6.60
N GLU A 2 -30.00 -14.35 -5.35
CA GLU A 2 -29.31 -13.13 -4.96
C GLU A 2 -28.01 -13.01 -5.74
N LYS A 3 -27.73 -11.82 -6.28
CA LYS A 3 -26.51 -11.54 -7.03
C LYS A 3 -25.36 -11.43 -6.03
N HIS A 4 -24.49 -12.43 -6.00
CA HIS A 4 -23.32 -12.42 -5.11
C HIS A 4 -22.31 -11.37 -5.57
N ILE A 5 -22.00 -10.41 -4.69
CA ILE A 5 -20.98 -9.37 -4.93
C ILE A 5 -19.74 -9.69 -4.11
N GLU A 6 -18.64 -9.92 -4.80
CA GLU A 6 -17.34 -10.20 -4.20
C GLU A 6 -16.63 -8.89 -3.83
N VAL A 7 -16.25 -8.76 -2.55
CA VAL A 7 -15.50 -7.59 -2.08
C VAL A 7 -14.01 -7.88 -2.18
N ILE A 8 -13.28 -7.03 -2.89
CA ILE A 8 -11.82 -7.15 -3.04
C ILE A 8 -11.16 -5.87 -2.52
N GLY A 9 -10.40 -6.02 -1.43
CA GLY A 9 -9.59 -4.94 -0.86
C GLY A 9 -8.25 -4.79 -1.58
N ILE A 10 -7.93 -3.60 -2.07
CA ILE A 10 -6.67 -3.33 -2.78
C ILE A 10 -6.03 -2.04 -2.23
N ASP A 11 -4.78 -2.15 -1.80
CA ASP A 11 -3.91 -1.02 -1.45
C ASP A 11 -2.91 -0.76 -2.59
N HIS A 12 -3.16 0.32 -3.34
CA HIS A 12 -2.35 0.75 -4.46
C HIS A 12 -1.14 1.57 -3.97
N GLY A 13 -0.04 0.90 -3.64
CA GLY A 13 1.22 1.55 -3.29
C GLY A 13 2.08 1.88 -4.51
N TRP A 14 3.00 2.83 -4.36
CA TRP A 14 3.99 3.14 -5.41
C TRP A 14 5.11 2.09 -5.51
N SER A 15 5.36 1.33 -4.44
CA SER A 15 6.27 0.18 -4.46
C SER A 15 5.57 -1.14 -4.71
N ASN A 16 4.48 -1.39 -3.98
CA ASN A 16 3.76 -2.65 -4.06
C ASN A 16 2.25 -2.43 -4.13
N MET A 17 1.61 -3.23 -4.97
CA MET A 17 0.19 -3.55 -4.90
C MET A 17 -0.02 -4.59 -3.82
N LYS A 18 -1.04 -4.39 -2.99
CA LYS A 18 -1.37 -5.33 -1.92
C LYS A 18 -2.85 -5.61 -1.89
N THR A 19 -3.21 -6.86 -1.69
CA THR A 19 -4.58 -7.29 -1.41
C THR A 19 -4.62 -7.92 -0.02
N ALA A 20 -5.78 -8.43 0.41
CA ALA A 20 -5.87 -9.17 1.67
C ALA A 20 -4.90 -10.37 1.72
N THR A 21 -4.58 -10.97 0.57
CA THR A 21 -3.79 -12.21 0.50
C THR A 21 -2.48 -12.08 -0.28
N GLN A 22 -2.37 -11.12 -1.21
CA GLN A 22 -1.24 -10.99 -2.15
C GLN A 22 -0.45 -9.71 -1.95
N ILE A 23 0.83 -9.75 -2.32
CA ILE A 23 1.70 -8.59 -2.48
C ILE A 23 2.46 -8.79 -3.79
N PHE A 24 2.53 -7.77 -4.62
CA PHE A 24 3.37 -7.78 -5.82
C PHE A 24 3.83 -6.37 -6.18
N THR A 25 5.00 -6.27 -6.82
CA THR A 25 5.59 -4.98 -7.19
C THR A 25 4.67 -4.20 -8.12
N THR A 26 4.59 -2.89 -7.92
CA THR A 26 3.92 -1.93 -8.81
C THR A 26 4.76 -1.73 -10.07
N GLY A 27 4.89 -2.79 -10.87
CA GLY A 27 5.63 -2.83 -12.13
C GLY A 27 4.71 -3.26 -13.27
N VAL A 28 4.79 -2.57 -14.41
CA VAL A 28 4.03 -2.93 -15.62
C VAL A 28 4.95 -2.73 -16.83
N LYS A 29 5.02 -3.75 -17.70
CA LYS A 29 5.71 -3.66 -18.99
C LYS A 29 4.86 -4.30 -20.08
N GLU A 30 4.51 -3.51 -21.10
CA GLU A 30 3.86 -4.03 -22.31
C GLU A 30 4.83 -4.95 -23.06
N ILE A 31 4.31 -6.09 -23.52
CA ILE A 31 5.01 -7.07 -24.35
C ILE A 31 4.41 -6.96 -25.75
N THR A 32 5.24 -6.61 -26.73
CA THR A 32 4.82 -6.32 -28.11
C THR A 32 4.52 -7.57 -28.94
N THR A 33 4.94 -8.75 -28.46
CA THR A 33 4.73 -10.06 -29.09
C THR A 33 4.08 -11.01 -28.09
N GLU A 34 3.61 -12.16 -28.57
CA GLU A 34 3.15 -13.23 -27.69
C GLU A 34 4.29 -13.63 -26.71
N PRO A 35 4.02 -13.65 -25.40
CA PRO A 35 5.05 -13.92 -24.41
C PRO A 35 5.40 -15.40 -24.36
N ALA A 36 6.69 -15.72 -24.18
CA ALA A 36 7.15 -17.09 -23.97
C ALA A 36 6.66 -17.68 -22.62
N PHE A 37 6.49 -16.82 -21.61
CA PHE A 37 6.02 -17.18 -20.27
C PHE A 37 4.86 -16.28 -19.86
N TYR A 38 3.81 -16.87 -19.29
CA TYR A 38 2.57 -16.17 -18.98
C TYR A 38 2.41 -15.86 -17.49
N ASP A 39 3.35 -16.28 -16.64
CA ASP A 39 3.36 -15.93 -15.22
C ASP A 39 3.24 -14.42 -15.06
N ASP A 40 2.35 -13.94 -14.20
CA ASP A 40 2.07 -12.52 -14.01
C ASP A 40 1.81 -11.72 -15.32
N VAL A 41 1.20 -12.34 -16.33
CA VAL A 41 0.81 -11.63 -17.57
C VAL A 41 -0.68 -11.36 -17.57
N VAL A 42 -1.04 -10.08 -17.71
CA VAL A 42 -2.40 -9.63 -18.04
C VAL A 42 -2.53 -9.53 -19.56
N GLU A 43 -3.53 -10.16 -20.13
CA GLU A 43 -3.94 -9.98 -21.52
C GLU A 43 -5.24 -9.18 -21.57
N LEU A 44 -5.22 -8.03 -22.22
CA LEU A 44 -6.36 -7.12 -22.35
C LEU A 44 -6.38 -6.54 -23.76
N ASP A 45 -7.53 -6.61 -24.43
CA ASP A 45 -7.75 -6.05 -25.78
C ASP A 45 -6.68 -6.51 -26.80
N GLY A 46 -6.23 -7.77 -26.71
CA GLY A 46 -5.23 -8.37 -27.61
C GLY A 46 -3.78 -7.99 -27.32
N LYS A 47 -3.52 -7.28 -26.22
CA LYS A 47 -2.18 -6.88 -25.78
C LYS A 47 -1.77 -7.60 -24.51
N TYR A 48 -0.46 -7.81 -24.33
CA TYR A 48 0.13 -8.49 -23.18
C TYR A 48 0.89 -7.52 -22.29
N TYR A 49 0.69 -7.64 -20.98
CA TYR A 49 1.31 -6.79 -19.97
C TYR A 49 1.91 -7.67 -18.86
N LYS A 50 3.23 -7.69 -18.74
CA LYS A 50 3.90 -8.30 -17.58
C LYS A 50 3.72 -7.37 -16.38
N VAL A 51 3.07 -7.88 -15.34
CA VAL A 51 2.99 -7.19 -14.05
C VAL A 51 4.09 -7.67 -13.10
N GLY A 52 4.49 -6.82 -12.17
CA GLY A 52 5.64 -7.06 -11.29
C GLY A 52 6.97 -6.67 -11.94
N GLY A 53 8.07 -7.24 -11.45
CA GLY A 53 9.42 -6.91 -11.89
C GLY A 53 9.89 -5.55 -11.38
N LYS A 54 10.46 -4.71 -12.26
CA LYS A 54 10.95 -3.38 -11.89
C LYS A 54 9.77 -2.44 -11.60
N ARG A 55 9.83 -1.80 -10.44
CA ARG A 55 8.85 -0.80 -9.98
C ARG A 55 8.74 0.37 -10.97
N LEU A 56 7.51 0.84 -11.19
CA LEU A 56 7.21 2.05 -11.95
C LEU A 56 7.79 3.28 -11.26
N GLU A 57 8.16 4.27 -12.06
CA GLU A 57 8.51 5.60 -11.54
C GLU A 57 7.30 6.23 -10.85
N VAL A 58 7.59 7.00 -9.79
CA VAL A 58 6.56 7.74 -9.08
C VAL A 58 6.10 8.90 -9.95
N ARG A 59 4.78 9.09 -10.04
CA ARG A 59 4.16 10.22 -10.72
C ARG A 59 3.28 11.01 -9.76
N ASP A 60 2.69 12.10 -10.24
CA ASP A 60 1.85 12.94 -9.40
C ASP A 60 0.61 12.20 -8.96
N THR A 61 -0.06 11.50 -9.89
CA THR A 61 -1.24 10.69 -9.59
C THR A 61 -1.15 9.28 -10.18
N LYS A 62 -1.95 8.35 -9.64
CA LYS A 62 -1.99 6.96 -10.10
C LYS A 62 -2.88 6.76 -11.34
N VAL A 63 -3.61 7.79 -11.75
CA VAL A 63 -4.63 7.72 -12.80
C VAL A 63 -4.16 8.30 -14.14
N GLU A 64 -2.91 8.77 -14.22
CA GLU A 64 -2.34 9.39 -15.43
C GLU A 64 -2.23 8.46 -16.65
N ASN A 65 -2.21 7.15 -16.42
CA ASN A 65 -2.13 6.13 -17.47
C ASN A 65 -2.76 4.83 -16.98
N ASP A 66 -2.75 3.79 -17.81
CA ASP A 66 -3.43 2.52 -17.55
C ASP A 66 -2.67 1.55 -16.64
N ASN A 67 -1.48 1.91 -16.14
CA ASN A 67 -0.66 0.99 -15.35
C ASN A 67 -1.38 0.50 -14.09
N PHE A 68 -1.95 1.40 -13.28
CA PHE A 68 -2.65 1.00 -12.04
C PHE A 68 -3.98 0.27 -12.32
N TYR A 69 -4.59 0.50 -13.47
CA TYR A 69 -5.75 -0.25 -13.93
C TYR A 69 -5.36 -1.69 -14.26
N LEU A 70 -4.28 -1.90 -15.03
CA LEU A 70 -3.74 -3.24 -15.33
C LEU A 70 -3.31 -3.97 -14.04
N LEU A 71 -2.65 -3.28 -13.12
CA LEU A 71 -2.32 -3.82 -11.80
C LEU A 71 -3.57 -4.18 -10.98
N THR A 72 -4.65 -3.41 -11.11
CA THR A 72 -5.94 -3.73 -10.47
C THR A 72 -6.54 -4.99 -11.05
N LEU A 73 -6.51 -5.18 -12.38
CA LEU A 73 -6.99 -6.41 -13.02
C LEU A 73 -6.19 -7.63 -12.54
N ALA A 74 -4.86 -7.52 -12.44
CA ALA A 74 -4.03 -8.57 -11.88
C ALA A 74 -4.39 -8.88 -10.41
N ALA A 75 -4.58 -7.86 -9.58
CA ALA A 75 -4.99 -8.02 -8.18
C ALA A 75 -6.35 -8.73 -8.07
N VAL A 76 -7.33 -8.33 -8.88
CA VAL A 76 -8.66 -8.97 -8.94
C VAL A 76 -8.53 -10.42 -9.38
N ALA A 77 -7.79 -10.72 -10.44
CA ALA A 77 -7.59 -12.08 -10.91
C ALA A 77 -6.92 -12.97 -9.85
N LYS A 78 -5.87 -12.48 -9.18
CA LYS A 78 -5.19 -13.24 -8.12
C LYS A 78 -6.13 -13.56 -6.95
N GLU A 79 -6.95 -12.61 -6.52
CA GLU A 79 -7.93 -12.83 -5.45
C GLU A 79 -9.07 -13.77 -5.88
N LEU A 80 -9.65 -13.58 -7.07
CA LEU A 80 -10.66 -14.47 -7.62
C LEU A 80 -10.12 -15.90 -7.78
N ASN A 81 -8.90 -16.05 -8.29
CA ASN A 81 -8.28 -17.36 -8.45
C ASN A 81 -8.16 -18.11 -7.13
N ARG A 82 -7.66 -17.44 -6.09
CA ARG A 82 -7.56 -18.01 -4.75
C ARG A 82 -8.91 -18.40 -4.18
N ARG A 83 -9.98 -17.68 -4.55
CA ARG A 83 -11.37 -17.94 -4.15
C ARG A 83 -12.08 -18.98 -5.04
N GLY A 84 -11.38 -19.57 -6.03
CA GLY A 84 -11.96 -20.54 -6.96
C GLY A 84 -12.94 -19.92 -7.98
N MET A 85 -12.84 -18.62 -8.22
CA MET A 85 -13.73 -17.85 -9.08
C MET A 85 -13.02 -17.42 -10.37
N ARG A 86 -13.81 -17.27 -11.44
CA ARG A 86 -13.38 -16.68 -12.73
C ARG A 86 -14.31 -15.57 -13.20
N ASN A 87 -15.57 -15.59 -12.75
CA ASN A 87 -16.58 -14.59 -13.06
C ASN A 87 -17.15 -14.04 -11.76
N ALA A 88 -17.18 -12.73 -11.60
CA ALA A 88 -17.70 -12.10 -10.38
C ALA A 88 -18.22 -10.68 -10.63
N ASP A 89 -19.26 -10.32 -9.89
CA ASP A 89 -19.59 -8.93 -9.63
C ASP A 89 -18.70 -8.45 -8.50
N VAL A 90 -17.93 -7.39 -8.72
CA VAL A 90 -16.87 -6.96 -7.79
C VAL A 90 -17.21 -5.60 -7.19
N LEU A 91 -17.13 -5.52 -5.87
CA LEU A 91 -16.96 -4.26 -5.15
C LEU A 91 -15.47 -4.06 -4.90
N LEU A 92 -14.88 -3.11 -5.63
CA LEU A 92 -13.50 -2.69 -5.40
C LEU A 92 -13.45 -1.80 -4.16
N SER A 93 -12.75 -2.25 -3.13
CA SER A 93 -12.54 -1.51 -1.90
C SER A 93 -11.09 -1.05 -1.85
N VAL A 94 -10.87 0.25 -2.02
CA VAL A 94 -9.54 0.82 -2.27
C VAL A 94 -9.25 1.99 -1.34
N GLY A 95 -8.02 2.50 -1.35
CA GLY A 95 -7.67 3.63 -0.50
C GLY A 95 -6.77 4.69 -1.13
N LEU A 96 -6.84 5.87 -0.53
CA LEU A 96 -6.02 7.05 -0.86
C LEU A 96 -5.41 7.64 0.41
N PRO A 97 -4.24 8.31 0.30
CA PRO A 97 -3.69 9.10 1.41
C PRO A 97 -4.71 10.11 1.91
N LEU A 98 -4.77 10.34 3.22
CA LEU A 98 -5.85 11.12 3.83
C LEU A 98 -5.92 12.55 3.28
N THR A 99 -4.79 13.24 3.19
CA THR A 99 -4.72 14.62 2.68
C THR A 99 -5.08 14.74 1.20
N ARG A 100 -4.93 13.65 0.43
CA ARG A 100 -5.27 13.60 -0.99
C ARG A 100 -6.68 13.07 -1.24
N PHE A 101 -7.33 12.52 -0.22
CA PHE A 101 -8.62 11.84 -0.32
C PHE A 101 -9.68 12.72 -0.96
N GLY A 102 -9.86 13.96 -0.49
CA GLY A 102 -10.88 14.87 -1.03
C GLY A 102 -10.66 15.24 -2.49
N ALA A 103 -9.39 15.41 -2.89
CA ALA A 103 -9.03 15.85 -4.24
C ALA A 103 -9.03 14.70 -5.28
N GLU A 104 -8.64 13.49 -4.88
CA GLU A 104 -8.40 12.38 -5.83
C GLU A 104 -9.51 11.33 -5.87
N LYS A 105 -10.44 11.36 -4.90
CA LYS A 105 -11.42 10.29 -4.74
C LYS A 105 -12.26 10.07 -6.00
N GLN A 106 -12.80 11.13 -6.60
CA GLN A 106 -13.70 10.99 -7.73
C GLN A 106 -12.97 10.47 -8.97
N ASP A 107 -11.83 11.09 -9.31
CA ASP A 107 -10.99 10.66 -10.42
C ASP A 107 -10.55 9.19 -10.28
N PHE A 108 -10.24 8.74 -9.06
CA PHE A 108 -9.87 7.35 -8.81
C PHE A 108 -11.04 6.38 -8.96
N ILE A 109 -12.25 6.78 -8.55
CA ILE A 109 -13.47 6.01 -8.80
C ILE A 109 -13.69 5.88 -10.30
N ASP A 110 -13.65 6.99 -11.04
CA ASP A 110 -13.92 7.02 -12.48
C ASP A 110 -12.87 6.20 -13.24
N TYR A 111 -11.60 6.30 -12.84
CA TYR A 111 -10.49 5.53 -13.39
C TYR A 111 -10.67 4.01 -13.22
N LEU A 112 -11.01 3.55 -12.01
CA LEU A 112 -11.19 2.11 -11.73
C LEU A 112 -12.52 1.56 -12.26
N SER A 113 -13.52 2.42 -12.44
CA SER A 113 -14.84 2.03 -12.97
C SER A 113 -15.02 2.32 -14.46
N LYS A 114 -13.97 2.78 -15.16
CA LYS A 114 -13.99 3.15 -16.59
C LYS A 114 -14.58 2.09 -17.52
N LYS A 115 -14.44 0.79 -17.19
CA LYS A 115 -15.15 -0.32 -17.85
C LYS A 115 -16.06 -0.99 -16.82
N LYS A 116 -17.39 -0.90 -17.01
CA LYS A 116 -18.40 -1.50 -16.11
C LYS A 116 -18.29 -3.02 -16.07
N GLU A 117 -17.94 -3.63 -17.19
CA GLU A 117 -17.65 -5.06 -17.32
C GLU A 117 -16.37 -5.21 -18.14
N VAL A 118 -15.48 -6.09 -17.69
CA VAL A 118 -14.18 -6.34 -18.34
C VAL A 118 -13.92 -7.83 -18.41
N ALA A 119 -13.64 -8.30 -19.62
CA ALA A 119 -13.11 -9.63 -19.86
C ALA A 119 -11.62 -9.51 -20.18
N PHE A 120 -10.79 -10.29 -19.49
CA PHE A 120 -9.34 -10.26 -19.63
C PHE A 120 -8.77 -11.64 -19.32
N ARG A 121 -7.49 -11.89 -19.64
CA ARG A 121 -6.79 -13.07 -19.13
C ARG A 121 -5.71 -12.67 -18.15
N PHE A 122 -5.48 -13.53 -17.17
CA PHE A 122 -4.32 -13.46 -16.30
C PHE A 122 -3.71 -14.84 -16.24
N GLU A 123 -2.43 -14.98 -16.60
CA GLU A 123 -1.75 -16.29 -16.65
C GLU A 123 -2.48 -17.31 -17.55
N LYS A 124 -2.95 -16.87 -18.73
CA LYS A 124 -3.80 -17.60 -19.70
C LYS A 124 -5.24 -17.89 -19.26
N GLU A 125 -5.53 -17.82 -17.96
CA GLU A 125 -6.86 -18.04 -17.43
C GLU A 125 -7.78 -16.85 -17.74
N LYS A 126 -9.00 -17.12 -18.20
CA LYS A 126 -9.98 -16.08 -18.55
C LYS A 126 -10.77 -15.66 -17.31
N TYR A 127 -10.88 -14.34 -17.11
CA TYR A 127 -11.68 -13.72 -16.08
C TYR A 127 -12.69 -12.76 -16.70
N THR A 128 -13.88 -12.69 -16.09
CA THR A 128 -14.86 -11.62 -16.35
C THR A 128 -15.25 -10.97 -15.03
N ALA A 129 -14.96 -9.67 -14.90
CA ALA A 129 -15.32 -8.89 -13.72
C ALA A 129 -16.30 -7.79 -14.10
N ARG A 130 -17.45 -7.75 -13.44
CA ARG A 130 -18.37 -6.59 -13.50
C ARG A 130 -18.10 -5.71 -12.29
N ILE A 131 -17.63 -4.48 -12.50
CA ILE A 131 -17.41 -3.53 -11.42
C ILE A 131 -18.77 -3.01 -10.97
N ALA A 132 -19.29 -3.58 -9.88
CA ALA A 132 -20.56 -3.18 -9.29
C ALA A 132 -20.42 -1.83 -8.57
N ARG A 133 -19.28 -1.60 -7.92
CA ARG A 133 -18.96 -0.37 -7.20
C ARG A 133 -17.46 -0.23 -6.94
N VAL A 134 -16.98 1.01 -6.86
CA VAL A 134 -15.69 1.36 -6.26
C VAL A 134 -15.97 2.15 -4.98
N SER A 135 -15.41 1.71 -3.85
CA SER A 135 -15.48 2.39 -2.56
C SER A 135 -14.08 2.77 -2.13
N VAL A 136 -13.86 4.06 -1.89
CA VAL A 136 -12.54 4.60 -1.52
C VAL A 136 -12.56 4.96 -0.04
N PHE A 137 -11.56 4.48 0.69
CA PHE A 137 -11.37 4.70 2.12
C PHE A 137 -10.07 5.45 2.41
N PRO A 138 -9.99 6.20 3.51
CA PRO A 138 -8.74 6.81 3.92
C PRO A 138 -7.72 5.74 4.32
N GLN A 139 -6.51 5.84 3.76
CA GLN A 139 -5.32 5.13 4.23
C GLN A 139 -5.04 5.44 5.70
N CYS A 140 -4.25 4.61 6.38
CA CYS A 140 -3.94 4.69 7.80
C CYS A 140 -5.12 4.30 8.73
N TYR A 141 -6.31 4.89 8.54
CA TYR A 141 -7.50 4.52 9.32
C TYR A 141 -7.93 3.07 9.09
N ALA A 142 -7.96 2.62 7.83
CA ALA A 142 -8.37 1.26 7.49
C ALA A 142 -7.47 0.20 8.14
N ALA A 143 -6.17 0.48 8.27
CA ALA A 143 -5.21 -0.46 8.86
C ALA A 143 -5.44 -0.73 10.35
N VAL A 144 -6.10 0.20 11.06
CA VAL A 144 -6.40 0.07 12.50
C VAL A 144 -7.90 -0.10 12.78
N ALA A 145 -8.75 -0.13 11.76
CA ALA A 145 -10.21 -0.08 11.90
C ALA A 145 -10.77 -1.15 12.86
N GLU A 146 -10.21 -2.37 12.85
CA GLU A 146 -10.60 -3.46 13.76
C GLU A 146 -10.18 -3.21 15.21
N GLN A 147 -9.06 -2.53 15.39
CA GLN A 147 -8.43 -2.31 16.68
C GLN A 147 -8.94 -1.05 17.37
N LEU A 148 -9.69 -0.18 16.67
CA LEU A 148 -10.20 1.10 17.22
C LEU A 148 -10.86 0.97 18.59
N ARG A 149 -11.60 -0.12 18.85
CA ARG A 149 -12.26 -0.37 20.14
C ARG A 149 -11.29 -0.69 21.28
N THR A 150 -10.09 -1.15 20.94
CA THR A 150 -9.01 -1.51 21.87
C THR A 150 -7.96 -0.41 22.00
N LEU A 151 -8.03 0.62 21.14
CA LEU A 151 -7.12 1.75 21.22
C LEU A 151 -7.51 2.66 22.39
N PRO A 152 -6.52 3.30 23.04
CA PRO A 152 -6.78 4.32 24.05
C PRO A 152 -7.63 5.48 23.52
N GLY A 153 -8.20 6.28 24.43
CA GLY A 153 -9.02 7.44 24.08
C GLY A 153 -8.30 8.48 23.20
N ARG A 154 -6.95 8.51 23.23
CA ARG A 154 -6.11 9.29 22.32
C ARG A 154 -4.92 8.45 21.86
N VAL A 155 -4.69 8.40 20.56
CA VAL A 155 -3.58 7.65 19.93
C VAL A 155 -3.19 8.33 18.62
N VAL A 156 -1.92 8.23 18.23
CA VAL A 156 -1.46 8.69 16.91
C VAL A 156 -1.04 7.49 16.09
N VAL A 157 -1.67 7.30 14.94
CA VAL A 157 -1.32 6.25 13.99
C VAL A 157 -0.41 6.84 12.92
N VAL A 158 0.70 6.18 12.63
CA VAL A 158 1.71 6.63 11.67
C VAL A 158 1.89 5.54 10.63
N ASP A 159 1.30 5.72 9.45
CA ASP A 159 1.45 4.80 8.33
C ASP A 159 2.66 5.20 7.48
N ILE A 160 3.70 4.37 7.49
CA ILE A 160 4.91 4.61 6.71
C ILE A 160 4.82 3.75 5.45
N GLY A 161 4.29 4.36 4.41
CA GLY A 161 4.16 3.80 3.09
C GLY A 161 5.45 3.91 2.26
N SER A 162 5.37 3.40 1.03
CA SER A 162 6.50 3.48 0.10
C SER A 162 6.80 4.90 -0.35
N TRP A 163 5.80 5.78 -0.39
CA TRP A 163 5.95 7.15 -0.87
C TRP A 163 5.64 8.19 0.21
N THR A 164 4.59 7.94 1.00
CA THR A 164 4.12 8.85 2.02
C THR A 164 4.38 8.33 3.42
N ILE A 165 4.45 9.26 4.36
CA ILE A 165 4.26 9.05 5.79
C ILE A 165 2.99 9.78 6.16
N ASP A 166 1.99 9.06 6.65
CA ASP A 166 0.68 9.58 7.03
C ASP A 166 0.52 9.52 8.54
N ILE A 167 0.42 10.69 9.19
CA ILE A 167 0.24 10.84 10.64
C ILE A 167 -1.22 11.18 10.88
N MET A 168 -1.91 10.34 11.65
CA MET A 168 -3.34 10.43 11.93
C MET A 168 -3.60 10.33 13.43
N PRO A 169 -3.86 11.46 14.11
CA PRO A 169 -4.38 11.45 15.46
C PRO A 169 -5.81 10.90 15.47
N ILE A 170 -6.09 10.02 16.42
CA ILE A 170 -7.41 9.45 16.65
C ILE A 170 -7.81 9.75 18.09
N GLU A 171 -8.98 10.36 18.25
CA GLU A 171 -9.58 10.68 19.53
C GLU A 171 -10.94 10.00 19.66
N ASN A 172 -11.10 9.18 20.70
CA ASN A 172 -12.31 8.41 20.96
C ASN A 172 -12.80 7.62 19.74
N GLY A 173 -11.86 7.00 19.02
CA GLY A 173 -12.11 6.19 17.83
C GLY A 173 -12.40 6.99 16.55
N LYS A 174 -12.28 8.32 16.56
CA LYS A 174 -12.49 9.18 15.39
C LYS A 174 -11.19 9.88 14.97
N PRO A 175 -10.84 9.88 13.67
CA PRO A 175 -9.73 10.69 13.18
C PRO A 175 -9.95 12.19 13.45
N ASN A 176 -8.90 12.88 13.88
CA ASN A 176 -8.86 14.34 13.91
C ASN A 176 -8.30 14.85 12.58
N GLU A 177 -9.18 15.04 11.59
CA GLU A 177 -8.81 15.41 10.22
C GLU A 177 -7.97 16.70 10.14
N ALA A 178 -8.21 17.66 11.04
CA ALA A 178 -7.51 18.95 11.06
C ALA A 178 -6.03 18.84 11.47
N GLU A 179 -5.66 17.79 12.22
CA GLU A 179 -4.29 17.52 12.66
C GLU A 179 -3.59 16.45 11.81
N CYS A 180 -4.26 15.92 10.79
CA CYS A 180 -3.66 14.88 9.97
C CYS A 180 -2.62 15.46 9.00
N ILE A 181 -1.50 14.75 8.87
CA ILE A 181 -0.35 15.19 8.06
C ILE A 181 0.04 14.07 7.10
N THR A 182 0.31 14.43 5.85
CA THR A 182 0.94 13.54 4.87
C THR A 182 2.23 14.17 4.38
N SER A 183 3.34 13.44 4.47
CA SER A 183 4.65 13.88 3.99
C SER A 183 5.17 12.92 2.92
N GLN A 184 5.74 13.44 1.82
CA GLN A 184 6.36 12.64 0.75
C GLN A 184 7.81 12.21 1.10
N GLN A 185 7.96 11.65 2.29
CA GLN A 185 9.23 11.19 2.87
C GLN A 185 9.20 9.68 3.10
N GLY A 186 8.44 8.91 2.31
CA GLY A 186 8.33 7.46 2.47
C GLY A 186 9.59 6.67 2.07
N LEU A 187 9.47 5.35 2.10
CA LEU A 187 10.62 4.44 1.95
C LEU A 187 11.38 4.55 0.63
N ILE A 188 10.72 4.89 -0.49
CA ILE A 188 11.39 5.08 -1.80
C ILE A 188 12.45 6.19 -1.71
N ARG A 189 12.15 7.28 -1.01
CA ARG A 189 13.09 8.37 -0.82
C ARG A 189 14.22 7.98 0.14
N CYS A 190 13.91 7.19 1.17
CA CYS A 190 14.93 6.61 2.04
C CYS A 190 15.91 5.72 1.26
N MET A 191 15.42 4.82 0.41
CA MET A 191 16.26 3.96 -0.45
C MET A 191 17.12 4.78 -1.42
N ARG A 192 16.58 5.88 -1.96
CA ARG A 192 17.35 6.80 -2.79
C ARG A 192 18.52 7.43 -2.02
N ILE A 193 18.29 7.91 -0.80
CA ILE A 193 19.34 8.46 0.07
C ILE A 193 20.41 7.41 0.38
N ILE A 194 20.00 6.17 0.67
CA ILE A 194 20.93 5.05 0.90
C ILE A 194 21.81 4.83 -0.33
N ASN A 195 21.25 4.84 -1.55
CA ASN A 195 22.03 4.68 -2.77
C ASN A 195 22.95 5.88 -3.05
N GLU A 196 22.49 7.10 -2.80
CA GLU A 196 23.32 8.30 -2.89
C GLU A 196 24.55 8.21 -1.95
N GLU A 197 24.35 7.74 -0.72
CA GLU A 197 25.43 7.54 0.26
C GLU A 197 26.37 6.37 -0.09
N CYS A 198 25.83 5.25 -0.57
CA CYS A 198 26.65 4.12 -1.06
C CYS A 198 27.52 4.56 -2.25
N ASN A 199 26.94 5.30 -3.20
CA ASN A 199 27.70 5.82 -4.33
C ASN A 199 28.76 6.84 -3.88
N ARG A 200 28.43 7.74 -2.94
CA ARG A 200 29.37 8.74 -2.41
C ARG A 200 30.58 8.10 -1.71
N GLN A 201 30.36 7.06 -0.90
CA GLN A 201 31.41 6.46 -0.07
C GLN A 201 32.14 5.29 -0.72
N ILE A 202 31.46 4.55 -1.61
CA ILE A 202 31.96 3.29 -2.19
C ILE A 202 32.01 3.34 -3.73
N GLY A 203 31.30 4.28 -4.37
CA GLY A 203 31.24 4.40 -5.83
C GLY A 203 30.29 3.42 -6.53
N GLN A 204 29.39 2.77 -5.78
CA GLN A 204 28.42 1.81 -6.30
C GLN A 204 27.09 1.88 -5.55
N GLU A 205 25.99 1.69 -6.26
CA GLU A 205 24.63 1.59 -5.72
C GLU A 205 24.27 0.15 -5.34
N LEU A 206 23.20 -0.01 -4.54
CA LEU A 206 22.59 -1.30 -4.21
C LEU A 206 21.27 -1.48 -4.96
N GLU A 207 20.94 -2.74 -5.25
CA GLU A 207 19.62 -3.09 -5.75
C GLU A 207 18.54 -2.82 -4.68
N GLU A 208 17.37 -2.34 -5.12
CA GLU A 208 16.26 -1.93 -4.22
C GLU A 208 15.77 -3.09 -3.33
N ASN A 209 15.71 -4.30 -3.86
CA ASN A 209 15.33 -5.53 -3.14
C ASN A 209 16.26 -5.83 -1.95
N VAL A 210 17.56 -5.58 -2.09
CA VAL A 210 18.55 -5.80 -1.01
C VAL A 210 18.34 -4.79 0.10
N ILE A 211 18.12 -3.51 -0.23
CA ILE A 211 17.81 -2.49 0.78
C ILE A 211 16.49 -2.81 1.49
N GLN A 212 15.47 -3.22 0.74
CA GLN A 212 14.17 -3.65 1.30
C GLN A 212 14.32 -4.85 2.25
N GLN A 213 15.22 -5.79 1.97
CA GLN A 213 15.52 -6.89 2.88
C GLN A 213 16.10 -6.39 4.21
N VAL A 214 17.03 -5.43 4.18
CA VAL A 214 17.58 -4.82 5.41
C VAL A 214 16.49 -4.06 6.16
N MET A 215 15.62 -3.32 5.46
CA MET A 215 14.47 -2.63 6.08
C MET A 215 13.53 -3.59 6.80
N ALA A 216 13.29 -4.77 6.24
CA ALA A 216 12.35 -5.75 6.78
C ALA A 216 12.94 -6.61 7.91
N THR A 217 14.23 -6.93 7.83
CA THR A 217 14.85 -7.96 8.72
C THR A 217 16.00 -7.43 9.57
N GLY A 218 16.52 -6.25 9.26
CA GLY A 218 17.70 -5.68 9.92
C GLY A 218 19.02 -6.13 9.30
N GLU A 219 19.00 -7.14 8.42
CA GLU A 219 20.20 -7.78 7.87
C GLU A 219 20.01 -8.15 6.39
N ALA A 220 21.14 -8.35 5.71
CA ALA A 220 21.22 -8.89 4.35
C ALA A 220 22.63 -9.44 4.13
N ALA A 221 22.80 -10.30 3.12
CA ALA A 221 24.10 -10.81 2.72
C ALA A 221 24.91 -9.71 1.98
N LEU A 222 25.41 -8.74 2.74
CA LEU A 222 26.16 -7.58 2.26
C LEU A 222 27.51 -7.48 2.97
N PRO A 223 28.56 -6.98 2.29
CA PRO A 223 29.79 -6.58 2.97
C PRO A 223 29.52 -5.50 4.02
N ASP A 224 30.22 -5.56 5.16
CA ASP A 224 30.01 -4.66 6.31
C ASP A 224 30.00 -3.18 5.94
N LYS A 225 30.84 -2.77 4.98
CA LYS A 225 30.89 -1.37 4.50
C LYS A 225 29.55 -0.88 3.94
N TYR A 226 28.80 -1.73 3.22
CA TYR A 226 27.47 -1.38 2.72
C TYR A 226 26.45 -1.45 3.85
N MET A 227 26.52 -2.51 4.67
CA MET A 227 25.60 -2.71 5.79
C MET A 227 25.60 -1.52 6.76
N ASN A 228 26.80 -1.00 7.09
CA ASN A 228 26.93 0.15 7.98
C ASN A 228 26.25 1.39 7.41
N ILE A 229 26.49 1.73 6.14
CA ILE A 229 25.83 2.87 5.48
C ILE A 229 24.31 2.71 5.49
N VAL A 230 23.81 1.53 5.11
CA VAL A 230 22.37 1.25 5.08
C VAL A 230 21.77 1.42 6.48
N LYS A 231 22.36 0.81 7.51
CA LYS A 231 21.86 0.91 8.89
C LYS A 231 21.89 2.34 9.43
N ASP A 232 22.94 3.11 9.13
CA ASP A 232 23.04 4.51 9.55
C ASP A 232 21.95 5.36 8.90
N CYS A 233 21.75 5.24 7.57
CA CYS A 233 20.66 5.93 6.89
C CYS A 233 19.26 5.52 7.40
N LEU A 234 19.06 4.26 7.78
CA LEU A 234 17.79 3.78 8.35
C LEU A 234 17.55 4.33 9.77
N ARG A 235 18.59 4.46 10.59
CA ARG A 235 18.52 5.14 11.90
C ARG A 235 18.19 6.63 11.72
N ASP A 236 18.84 7.29 10.77
CA ASP A 236 18.56 8.70 10.45
C ASP A 236 17.12 8.89 9.96
N PHE A 237 16.63 7.96 9.13
CA PHE A 237 15.24 7.94 8.70
C PHE A 237 14.29 7.83 9.90
N ALA A 238 14.49 6.84 10.77
CA ALA A 238 13.65 6.67 11.95
C ALA A 238 13.68 7.89 12.88
N GLN A 239 14.86 8.47 13.08
CA GLN A 239 15.02 9.68 13.89
C GLN A 239 14.27 10.88 13.28
N LYS A 240 14.29 11.04 11.95
CA LYS A 240 13.51 12.07 11.26
C LYS A 240 12.01 11.90 11.49
N VAL A 241 11.50 10.67 11.44
CA VAL A 241 10.07 10.40 11.74
C VAL A 241 9.72 10.81 13.18
N TYR A 242 10.56 10.47 14.16
CA TYR A 242 10.35 10.91 15.55
C TYR A 242 10.41 12.42 15.70
N ASN A 243 11.32 13.09 15.00
CA ASN A 243 11.42 14.55 15.03
C ASN A 243 10.17 15.18 14.44
N THR A 244 9.66 14.67 13.31
CA THR A 244 8.40 15.13 12.73
C THR A 244 7.24 14.98 13.71
N LEU A 245 7.14 13.86 14.45
CA LEU A 245 6.10 13.71 15.47
C LEU A 245 6.22 14.77 16.59
N LYS A 246 7.44 15.04 17.07
CA LYS A 246 7.70 16.06 18.09
C LYS A 246 7.42 17.48 17.60
N GLU A 247 7.79 17.79 16.35
CA GLU A 247 7.53 19.08 15.71
C GLU A 247 6.03 19.39 15.62
N HIS A 248 5.20 18.36 15.46
CA HIS A 248 3.74 18.47 15.48
C HIS A 248 3.14 18.38 16.90
N GLY A 249 3.96 18.46 17.94
CA GLY A 249 3.53 18.53 19.33
C GLY A 249 3.19 17.19 19.99
N TYR A 250 3.51 16.06 19.36
CA TYR A 250 3.29 14.75 19.97
C TYR A 250 4.40 14.39 20.93
N ASN A 251 4.07 14.31 22.23
CA ASN A 251 4.96 13.80 23.25
C ASN A 251 4.95 12.26 23.23
N LEU A 252 6.04 11.66 22.74
CA LEU A 252 6.20 10.20 22.58
C LEU A 252 6.20 9.44 23.92
N ASP A 253 6.48 10.12 25.03
CA ASP A 253 6.47 9.52 26.38
C ASP A 253 5.07 9.53 27.01
N VAL A 254 4.09 10.22 26.40
CA VAL A 254 2.74 10.40 26.94
C VAL A 254 1.67 9.87 25.99
N ILE A 255 1.85 10.08 24.69
CA ILE A 255 0.85 9.76 23.68
C ILE A 255 1.19 8.39 23.07
N PRO A 256 0.26 7.42 23.12
CA PRO A 256 0.41 6.16 22.42
C PRO A 256 0.60 6.37 20.91
N ILE A 257 1.64 5.75 20.34
CA ILE A 257 1.95 5.80 18.92
C ILE A 257 1.83 4.41 18.33
N VAL A 258 1.15 4.29 17.19
CA VAL A 258 1.04 3.03 16.44
C VAL A 258 1.66 3.22 15.06
N PHE A 259 2.83 2.63 14.83
CA PHE A 259 3.42 2.59 13.50
C PHE A 259 2.81 1.45 12.69
N VAL A 260 2.45 1.74 11.45
CA VAL A 260 1.79 0.79 10.54
C VAL A 260 2.46 0.78 9.18
N GLY A 261 2.30 -0.32 8.44
CA GLY A 261 2.76 -0.45 7.07
C GLY A 261 4.20 -0.93 6.96
N GLY A 262 4.77 -0.83 5.75
CA GLY A 262 6.11 -1.36 5.46
C GLY A 262 7.22 -0.73 6.30
N GLY A 263 7.08 0.55 6.65
CA GLY A 263 8.07 1.23 7.48
C GLY A 263 7.93 0.99 8.98
N ALA A 264 6.89 0.28 9.45
CA ALA A 264 6.78 -0.08 10.86
C ALA A 264 7.96 -0.97 11.32
N ALA A 265 8.41 -1.89 10.46
CA ALA A 265 9.59 -2.70 10.71
C ALA A 265 10.87 -1.85 10.83
N VAL A 266 11.01 -0.82 9.98
CA VAL A 266 12.13 0.12 10.05
C VAL A 266 12.14 0.85 11.39
N MET A 267 10.99 1.35 11.82
CA MET A 267 10.86 2.03 13.12
C MET A 267 11.15 1.11 14.31
N ARG A 268 10.76 -0.17 14.23
CA ARG A 268 11.04 -1.16 15.28
C ARG A 268 12.51 -1.53 15.35
N LEU A 269 13.17 -1.70 14.21
CA LEU A 269 14.55 -2.19 14.13
C LEU A 269 15.60 -1.08 14.30
N PHE A 270 15.30 0.13 13.83
CA PHE A 270 16.26 1.22 13.74
C PHE A 270 15.84 2.47 14.53
N GLY A 271 14.65 2.45 15.14
CA GLY A 271 14.21 3.52 16.02
C GLY A 271 15.05 3.60 17.30
N SER A 272 15.38 4.81 17.71
CA SER A 272 16.13 5.12 18.94
C SER A 272 15.25 5.25 20.18
N HIS A 273 13.93 5.28 20.01
CA HIS A 273 12.97 5.47 21.10
C HIS A 273 12.31 4.14 21.46
N ASP A 274 12.63 3.64 22.64
CA ASP A 274 12.01 2.45 23.22
C ASP A 274 11.16 2.91 24.42
N SER A 275 9.85 3.08 24.17
CA SER A 275 8.88 3.39 25.21
C SER A 275 7.69 2.44 25.10
N GLY A 276 7.10 2.08 26.25
CA GLY A 276 5.92 1.22 26.29
C GLY A 276 4.67 1.80 25.59
N ASN A 277 4.76 3.05 25.12
CA ASN A 277 3.71 3.74 24.39
C ASN A 277 3.75 3.49 22.88
N ILE A 278 4.82 2.90 22.36
CA ILE A 278 4.95 2.60 20.93
C ILE A 278 4.49 1.17 20.63
N ARG A 279 3.66 1.03 19.61
CA ARG A 279 3.23 -0.25 19.05
C ARG A 279 3.53 -0.30 17.56
N TYR A 280 3.78 -1.50 17.05
CA TYR A 280 4.08 -1.74 15.65
C TYR A 280 3.07 -2.73 15.06
N ILE A 281 2.44 -2.36 13.95
CA ILE A 281 1.64 -3.24 13.10
C ILE A 281 2.44 -3.45 11.81
N GLU A 282 3.27 -4.49 11.81
CA GLU A 282 4.18 -4.82 10.71
C GLU A 282 3.50 -5.54 9.56
N ASP A 283 2.19 -5.84 9.67
CA ASP A 283 1.43 -6.42 8.57
C ASP A 283 1.28 -5.39 7.44
N ILE A 284 2.15 -5.52 6.44
CA ILE A 284 2.16 -4.64 5.28
C ILE A 284 0.86 -4.68 4.48
N LYS A 285 -0.02 -5.68 4.68
CA LYS A 285 -1.34 -5.79 4.05
C LYS A 285 -2.47 -5.20 4.90
N ALA A 286 -2.18 -4.60 6.05
CA ALA A 286 -3.20 -4.12 7.00
C ALA A 286 -4.24 -3.19 6.34
N ASN A 287 -3.80 -2.22 5.52
CA ASN A 287 -4.71 -1.37 4.75
C ASN A 287 -5.63 -2.17 3.83
N ALA A 288 -5.08 -3.08 3.01
CA ALA A 288 -5.87 -3.87 2.06
C ALA A 288 -6.90 -4.78 2.76
N LYS A 289 -6.53 -5.39 3.89
CA LYS A 289 -7.45 -6.17 4.73
C LYS A 289 -8.55 -5.28 5.33
N GLY A 290 -8.17 -4.10 5.84
CA GLY A 290 -9.09 -3.10 6.35
C GLY A 290 -10.10 -2.65 5.30
N TYR A 291 -9.65 -2.37 4.07
CA TYR A 291 -10.55 -2.04 2.97
C TYR A 291 -11.52 -3.17 2.66
N GLU A 292 -11.05 -4.42 2.55
CA GLU A 292 -11.93 -5.54 2.26
C GLU A 292 -13.03 -5.68 3.33
N GLN A 293 -12.68 -5.53 4.61
CA GLN A 293 -13.65 -5.56 5.69
C GLN A 293 -14.62 -4.38 5.66
N LEU A 294 -14.13 -3.14 5.50
CA LEU A 294 -14.97 -1.95 5.40
C LEU A 294 -15.94 -2.06 4.20
N GLY A 295 -15.47 -2.63 3.09
CA GLY A 295 -16.29 -2.94 1.92
C GLY A 295 -17.38 -3.98 2.22
N ARG A 296 -17.06 -5.04 2.97
CA ARG A 296 -18.06 -6.03 3.43
C ARG A 296 -19.12 -5.41 4.35
N VAL A 297 -18.71 -4.57 5.29
CA VAL A 297 -19.63 -3.84 6.19
C VAL A 297 -20.53 -2.90 5.38
N PHE A 298 -19.96 -2.19 4.40
CA PHE A 298 -20.72 -1.31 3.52
C PHE A 298 -21.75 -2.11 2.71
N LEU A 299 -21.33 -3.20 2.07
CA LEU A 299 -22.19 -4.06 1.27
C LEU A 299 -23.34 -4.64 2.11
N ALA A 300 -23.06 -5.12 3.33
CA ALA A 300 -24.07 -5.65 4.23
C ALA A 300 -25.16 -4.62 4.60
N LYS A 301 -24.79 -3.34 4.71
CA LYS A 301 -25.74 -2.25 5.01
C LYS A 301 -26.52 -1.74 3.80
N HIS A 302 -26.01 -1.92 2.58
CA HIS A 302 -26.55 -1.31 1.36
C HIS A 302 -26.86 -2.35 0.28
N ARG A 303 -27.16 -3.61 0.66
CA ARG A 303 -27.40 -4.70 -0.29
C ARG A 303 -28.44 -4.34 -1.36
N ASP A 304 -29.49 -3.63 -0.98
CA ASP A 304 -30.60 -3.27 -1.87
C ASP A 304 -30.27 -2.18 -2.90
N GLN A 305 -29.10 -1.53 -2.80
CA GLN A 305 -28.70 -0.39 -3.64
C GLN A 305 -27.64 -0.75 -4.69
N ILE A 306 -27.08 -1.95 -4.66
CA ILE A 306 -25.90 -2.35 -5.46
C ILE A 306 -26.19 -3.59 -6.34
N GLY A 307 -27.35 -4.24 -6.15
CA GLY A 307 -27.81 -5.41 -6.90
C GLY A 307 -28.20 -5.13 -8.35
#